data_AF-G9NJQ6-F1
#
_entry.id   AF-G9NJQ6-F1
#
_cell.length_a   1.000
_cell.length_b   1.000
_cell.length_c   1.000
_cell.angle_alpha   90.00
_cell.angle_beta   90.00
_cell.angle_gamma   90.00
#
_symmetry.space_group_name_H-M   'P 1'
#
loop_
_entity.id
_entity.type
_entity.pdbx_description
1 polymer ?
#
loop_
_entity_poly.entity_id
_entity_poly.type
_entity_poly.pdbx_seq_one_letter_code
_entity_poly.pdbx_strand_id
1 'polypeptide(L)'
;METLTSVPAFTSLESTELALATQEATEISRQILAIIFEYALNKFDDSMDRLGAGIPKFLSVIDAFVMAKKQVLMCLPAFPFKSANKQYKVLGVLPDKAEEIAVERLNTMCVRIGKIYAPGAKLTIISDGLVYNDLLSIPDRHTWAYGEALRAMVLQKGFTQIDFSRIKDLVDFPLPEQLDEIKYVANATNFRRVLLNKYGKEDHDIDSEIAEKPDTLMTYRGYCRFLESDLQYIFPLQAGRTSNGYKRSVKFLAKEMLLRGYVCFFQCSF
;
A
#
# COMPACT_ATOMS: atom_id res chain seq x y z
N MET A 1 61.95 31.04 23.37
CA MET A 1 61.23 30.42 24.50
C MET A 1 59.83 30.14 23.98
N GLU A 2 59.56 28.84 23.82
CA GLU A 2 58.42 28.25 23.11
C GLU A 2 57.08 28.57 23.75
N THR A 3 56.02 28.63 22.94
CA THR A 3 54.75 27.92 23.21
C THR A 3 54.00 27.72 21.90
N LEU A 4 54.15 26.53 21.31
CA LEU A 4 53.25 25.97 20.30
C LEU A 4 51.97 25.53 21.00
N THR A 5 50.87 26.24 20.80
CA THR A 5 49.53 25.79 21.20
C THR A 5 48.97 24.89 20.11
N SER A 6 49.02 23.58 20.34
CA SER A 6 48.34 22.55 19.56
C SER A 6 46.82 22.71 19.68
N VAL A 7 46.16 23.02 18.57
CA VAL A 7 44.71 22.88 18.39
C VAL A 7 44.40 21.37 18.32
N PRO A 8 43.36 20.84 19.00
CA PRO A 8 43.32 19.44 19.37
C PRO A 8 42.96 18.55 18.17
N ALA A 9 43.74 17.48 17.96
CA ALA A 9 43.48 16.41 16.98
C ALA A 9 42.16 15.64 17.19
N PHE A 10 41.40 15.97 18.24
CA PHE A 10 40.16 15.30 18.65
C PHE A 10 38.96 15.66 17.74
N THR A 11 38.86 16.91 17.29
CA THR A 11 37.75 17.39 16.44
C THR A 11 37.83 16.87 15.00
N SER A 12 39.04 16.59 14.49
CA SER A 12 39.26 16.01 13.15
C SER A 12 38.94 14.52 13.06
N LEU A 13 39.04 13.80 14.17
CA LEU A 13 38.73 12.36 14.24
C LEU A 13 37.21 12.14 14.26
N GLU A 14 36.47 12.88 15.10
CA GLU A 14 35.00 12.81 15.17
C GLU A 14 34.33 13.15 13.83
N SER A 15 34.86 14.13 13.11
CA SER A 15 34.33 14.54 11.80
C SER A 15 34.62 13.50 10.69
N THR A 16 35.74 12.78 10.79
CA THR A 16 36.08 11.69 9.86
C THR A 16 35.24 10.44 10.14
N GLU A 17 35.03 10.08 11.42
CA GLU A 17 34.16 8.97 11.83
C GLU A 17 32.69 9.21 11.44
N LEU A 18 32.20 10.43 11.61
CA LEU A 18 30.85 10.80 11.19
C LEU A 18 30.68 10.73 9.67
N ALA A 19 31.68 11.16 8.90
CA ALA A 19 31.66 11.07 7.45
C ALA A 19 31.66 9.61 6.96
N LEU A 20 32.48 8.75 7.56
CA LEU A 20 32.53 7.31 7.28
C LEU A 20 31.20 6.62 7.61
N ALA A 21 30.63 6.91 8.79
CA ALA A 21 29.34 6.35 9.20
C ALA A 21 28.20 6.80 8.27
N THR A 22 28.22 8.05 7.81
CA THR A 22 27.24 8.57 6.85
C THR A 22 27.38 7.90 5.49
N GLN A 23 28.60 7.66 5.04
CA GLN A 23 28.86 6.96 3.78
C GLN A 23 28.40 5.50 3.85
N GLU A 24 28.70 4.80 4.95
CA GLU A 24 28.25 3.42 5.18
C GLU A 24 26.72 3.32 5.22
N ALA A 25 26.05 4.23 5.93
CA ALA A 25 24.59 4.30 5.98
C ALA A 25 23.98 4.54 4.59
N THR A 26 24.55 5.45 3.81
CA THR A 26 24.08 5.73 2.44
C THR A 26 24.22 4.49 1.54
N GLU A 27 25.30 3.73 1.69
CA GLU A 27 25.51 2.50 0.94
C GLU A 27 24.49 1.41 1.32
N ILE A 28 24.21 1.24 2.62
CA ILE A 28 23.15 0.35 3.09
C ILE A 28 21.80 0.76 2.49
N SER A 29 21.45 2.05 2.51
CA SER A 29 20.19 2.54 1.92
C SER A 29 20.06 2.20 0.43
N ARG A 30 21.16 2.31 -0.33
CA ARG A 30 21.19 1.91 -1.74
C ARG A 30 20.97 0.42 -1.94
N GLN A 31 21.58 -0.41 -1.10
CA GLN A 31 21.38 -1.86 -1.15
C GLN A 31 19.95 -2.27 -0.77
N ILE A 32 19.36 -1.61 0.23
CA ILE A 32 17.94 -1.79 0.59
C ILE A 32 17.04 -1.42 -0.59
N LEU A 33 17.28 -0.26 -1.21
CA LEU A 33 16.49 0.18 -2.37
C LEU A 33 16.63 -0.78 -3.55
N ALA A 34 17.83 -1.27 -3.82
CA ALA A 34 18.08 -2.26 -4.88
C ALA A 34 17.26 -3.54 -4.64
N ILE A 35 17.24 -4.05 -3.40
CA ILE A 35 16.39 -5.19 -3.04
C ILE A 35 14.93 -4.86 -3.32
N ILE A 36 14.41 -3.70 -2.90
CA ILE A 36 13.01 -3.32 -3.13
C ILE A 36 12.69 -3.29 -4.63
N PHE A 37 13.59 -2.76 -5.46
CA PHE A 37 13.40 -2.64 -6.90
C PHE A 37 13.35 -4.00 -7.62
N GLU A 38 14.00 -5.04 -7.12
CA GLU A 38 13.85 -6.41 -7.64
C GLU A 38 12.42 -6.95 -7.50
N TYR A 39 11.62 -6.36 -6.60
CA TYR A 39 10.22 -6.73 -6.38
C TYR A 39 9.24 -5.76 -7.04
N ALA A 40 9.72 -4.71 -7.70
CA ALA A 40 8.88 -3.74 -8.40
C ALA A 40 8.15 -4.36 -9.61
N LEU A 41 6.97 -3.83 -9.92
CA LEU A 41 6.18 -4.25 -11.08
C LEU A 41 6.71 -3.56 -12.35
N ASN A 42 7.57 -4.25 -13.09
CA ASN A 42 8.07 -3.78 -14.39
C ASN A 42 7.06 -4.04 -15.52
N LYS A 43 5.85 -3.47 -15.38
CA LYS A 43 4.74 -3.73 -16.33
C LYS A 43 4.84 -2.95 -17.64
N PHE A 44 5.81 -2.04 -17.78
CA PHE A 44 5.92 -1.13 -18.93
C PHE A 44 7.37 -0.85 -19.30
N ASP A 45 7.59 -0.53 -20.58
CA ASP A 45 8.91 -0.28 -21.17
C ASP A 45 9.64 0.93 -20.55
N ASP A 46 8.90 1.87 -19.93
CA ASP A 46 9.43 3.06 -19.25
C ASP A 46 9.64 2.86 -17.72
N SER A 47 9.47 1.64 -17.22
CA SER A 47 9.53 1.34 -15.79
C SER A 47 10.89 1.68 -15.17
N MET A 48 11.99 1.39 -15.88
CA MET A 48 13.35 1.64 -15.39
C MET A 48 13.69 3.12 -15.29
N ASP A 49 13.23 3.94 -16.24
CA ASP A 49 13.46 5.39 -16.23
C ASP A 49 12.68 6.07 -15.09
N ARG A 50 11.45 5.63 -14.85
CA ARG A 50 10.63 6.10 -13.72
C ARG A 50 11.18 5.69 -12.37
N LEU A 51 11.64 4.43 -12.26
CA LEU A 51 12.33 3.92 -11.07
C LEU A 51 13.57 4.79 -10.79
N GLY A 52 14.36 5.10 -11.83
CA GLY A 52 15.51 5.99 -11.77
C GLY A 52 15.19 7.40 -11.26
N ALA A 53 14.14 8.02 -11.80
CA ALA A 53 13.69 9.35 -11.36
C ALA A 53 13.22 9.38 -9.90
N GLY A 54 12.71 8.26 -9.38
CA GLY A 54 12.27 8.12 -7.99
C GLY A 54 13.39 7.87 -6.98
N ILE A 55 14.58 7.42 -7.41
CA ILE A 55 15.70 7.03 -6.52
C ILE A 55 15.99 8.09 -5.45
N PRO A 56 16.15 9.39 -5.77
CA PRO A 56 16.51 10.39 -4.76
C PRO A 56 15.48 10.49 -3.63
N LYS A 57 14.19 10.35 -3.96
CA LYS A 57 13.09 10.40 -2.99
C LYS A 57 13.02 9.13 -2.15
N PHE A 58 13.24 7.96 -2.74
CA PHE A 58 13.28 6.71 -1.97
C PHE A 58 14.47 6.67 -1.02
N LEU A 59 15.65 7.08 -1.48
CA LEU A 59 16.84 7.12 -0.65
C LEU A 59 16.67 8.07 0.52
N SER A 60 16.13 9.28 0.31
CA SER A 60 15.95 10.23 1.42
C SER A 60 15.06 9.70 2.55
N VAL A 61 14.05 8.89 2.21
CA VAL A 61 13.19 8.22 3.20
C VAL A 61 13.93 7.07 3.89
N ILE A 62 14.61 6.20 3.14
CA ILE A 62 15.34 5.06 3.71
C ILE A 62 16.49 5.54 4.61
N ASP A 63 17.22 6.57 4.18
CA ASP A 63 18.32 7.19 4.91
C ASP A 63 17.88 7.63 6.31
N ALA A 64 16.67 8.18 6.45
CA ALA A 64 16.14 8.59 7.76
C ALA A 64 16.05 7.42 8.76
N PHE A 65 15.68 6.21 8.29
CA PHE A 65 15.66 5.00 9.12
C PHE A 65 17.07 4.46 9.38
N VAL A 66 17.89 4.38 8.33
CA VAL A 66 19.23 3.79 8.40
C VAL A 66 20.15 4.62 9.31
N MET A 67 20.17 5.94 9.13
CA MET A 67 20.95 6.87 9.97
C MET A 67 20.51 6.82 11.44
N ALA A 68 19.20 6.63 11.69
CA ALA A 68 18.67 6.45 13.04
C ALA A 68 18.86 5.04 13.61
N LYS A 69 19.45 4.11 12.85
CA LYS A 69 19.59 2.68 13.19
C LYS A 69 18.24 2.03 13.57
N LYS A 70 17.16 2.44 12.90
CA LYS A 70 15.80 1.93 13.12
C LYS A 70 15.37 1.01 12.00
N GLN A 71 14.51 0.04 12.34
CA GLN A 71 13.88 -0.83 11.36
C GLN A 71 13.19 -0.01 10.25
N VAL A 72 13.42 -0.40 8.99
CA VAL A 72 12.75 0.23 7.84
C VAL A 72 11.29 -0.21 7.81
N LEU A 73 10.38 0.74 7.99
CA LEU A 73 8.94 0.47 7.99
C LEU A 73 8.34 0.82 6.63
N MET A 74 7.62 -0.13 6.06
CA MET A 74 6.90 0.04 4.79
C MET A 74 5.41 -0.18 5.02
N CYS A 75 4.59 0.50 4.22
CA CYS A 75 3.15 0.27 4.17
C CYS A 75 2.70 -0.05 2.74
N LEU A 76 1.73 -0.94 2.62
CA LEU A 76 1.16 -1.35 1.33
C LEU A 76 -0.36 -1.46 1.45
N PRO A 77 -1.12 -0.51 0.89
CA PRO A 77 -2.56 -0.67 0.65
C PRO A 77 -2.77 -1.80 -0.35
N ALA A 78 -3.26 -2.94 0.11
CA ALA A 78 -3.44 -4.13 -0.71
C ALA A 78 -4.31 -5.18 -0.02
N PHE A 79 -4.61 -6.24 -0.78
CA PHE A 79 -5.40 -7.39 -0.34
C PHE A 79 -6.77 -6.95 0.24
N PRO A 80 -7.62 -6.28 -0.57
CA PRO A 80 -8.92 -5.80 -0.12
C PRO A 80 -9.93 -6.94 0.10
N PHE A 81 -10.05 -7.82 -0.89
CA PHE A 81 -10.99 -8.95 -0.98
C PHE A 81 -10.78 -9.69 -2.32
N LYS A 82 -11.44 -10.84 -2.50
CA LYS A 82 -11.54 -11.51 -3.81
C LYS A 82 -12.58 -10.83 -4.72
N SER A 83 -12.36 -10.93 -6.03
CA SER A 83 -13.30 -10.43 -7.05
C SER A 83 -14.72 -10.95 -6.83
N ALA A 84 -15.72 -10.13 -7.16
CA ALA A 84 -17.12 -10.55 -7.18
C ALA A 84 -17.40 -11.58 -8.29
N ASN A 85 -16.55 -11.64 -9.31
CA ASN A 85 -16.69 -12.56 -10.43
C ASN A 85 -16.19 -13.96 -10.06
N LYS A 86 -17.11 -14.78 -9.54
CA LYS A 86 -16.87 -16.18 -9.17
C LYS A 86 -16.93 -17.15 -10.36
N GLN A 87 -17.20 -16.67 -11.57
CA GLN A 87 -17.35 -17.55 -12.73
C GLN A 87 -15.99 -18.03 -13.23
N TYR A 88 -15.01 -17.13 -13.31
CA TYR A 88 -13.69 -17.48 -13.84
C TYR A 88 -12.51 -16.74 -13.20
N LYS A 89 -12.73 -15.72 -12.36
CA LYS A 89 -11.62 -14.97 -11.76
C LYS A 89 -11.13 -15.55 -10.45
N VAL A 90 -12.02 -16.09 -9.62
CA VAL A 90 -11.70 -16.55 -8.26
C VAL A 90 -12.42 -17.84 -7.91
N LEU A 91 -11.79 -18.66 -7.06
CA LEU A 91 -12.35 -19.93 -6.59
C LEU A 91 -13.33 -19.76 -5.42
N GLY A 92 -13.33 -18.59 -4.78
CA GLY A 92 -14.13 -18.31 -3.60
C GLY A 92 -13.94 -16.88 -3.09
N VAL A 93 -14.42 -16.63 -1.88
CA VAL A 93 -14.34 -15.30 -1.23
C VAL A 93 -13.13 -15.15 -0.30
N LEU A 94 -12.45 -16.25 0.01
CA LEU A 94 -11.29 -16.28 0.91
C LEU A 94 -9.98 -16.23 0.11
N PRO A 95 -8.86 -15.83 0.74
CA PRO A 95 -7.54 -15.94 0.15
C PRO A 95 -7.23 -17.37 -0.28
N ASP A 96 -6.52 -17.51 -1.40
CA ASP A 96 -6.04 -18.77 -1.94
C ASP A 96 -4.51 -18.73 -2.12
N LYS A 97 -3.97 -19.69 -2.88
CA LYS A 97 -2.52 -19.82 -3.09
C LYS A 97 -1.90 -18.58 -3.75
N ALA A 98 -2.66 -17.80 -4.51
CA ALA A 98 -2.17 -16.56 -5.09
C ALA A 98 -1.80 -15.54 -4.01
N GLU A 99 -2.68 -15.36 -3.01
CA GLU A 99 -2.40 -14.51 -1.87
C GLU A 99 -1.24 -15.03 -1.02
N GLU A 100 -1.16 -16.35 -0.80
CA GLU A 100 -0.04 -16.97 -0.07
C GLU A 100 1.31 -16.62 -0.71
N ILE A 101 1.45 -16.85 -2.02
CA ILE A 101 2.70 -16.58 -2.77
C ILE A 101 3.01 -15.09 -2.79
N ALA A 102 1.98 -14.23 -2.93
CA ALA A 102 2.18 -12.79 -2.92
C ALA A 102 2.71 -12.29 -1.57
N VAL A 103 2.13 -12.75 -0.46
CA VAL A 103 2.61 -12.36 0.89
C VAL A 103 3.97 -12.99 1.20
N GLU A 104 4.22 -14.24 0.80
CA GLU A 104 5.53 -14.88 0.92
C GLU A 104 6.63 -14.06 0.22
N ARG A 105 6.33 -13.59 -1.00
CA ARG A 105 7.24 -12.75 -1.78
C ARG A 105 7.58 -11.44 -1.04
N LEU A 106 6.58 -10.78 -0.46
CA LEU A 106 6.76 -9.57 0.35
C LEU A 106 7.55 -9.83 1.64
N ASN A 107 7.26 -10.94 2.32
CA ASN A 107 8.00 -11.35 3.53
C ASN A 107 9.47 -11.64 3.19
N THR A 108 9.72 -12.33 2.09
CA THR A 108 11.08 -12.64 1.61
C THR A 108 11.88 -11.39 1.31
N MET A 109 11.27 -10.37 0.72
CA MET A 109 11.91 -9.07 0.50
C MET A 109 12.39 -8.46 1.83
N CYS A 110 11.54 -8.43 2.86
CA CYS A 110 11.90 -7.90 4.19
C CYS A 110 12.99 -8.75 4.87
N VAL A 111 12.92 -10.08 4.76
CA VAL A 111 13.96 -11.00 5.27
C VAL A 111 15.30 -10.74 4.59
N ARG A 112 15.33 -10.48 3.28
CA ARG A 112 16.57 -10.14 2.55
C ARG A 112 17.17 -8.84 3.04
N ILE A 113 16.36 -7.81 3.31
CA ILE A 113 16.83 -6.56 3.91
C ILE A 113 17.46 -6.82 5.29
N GLY A 114 16.84 -7.66 6.11
CA GLY A 114 17.39 -8.06 7.42
C GLY A 114 18.76 -8.76 7.38
N LYS A 115 19.17 -9.30 6.23
CA LYS A 115 20.51 -9.90 6.07
C LYS A 115 21.61 -8.86 5.86
N ILE A 116 21.28 -7.68 5.35
CA ILE A 116 22.23 -6.59 5.07
C ILE A 116 22.13 -5.44 6.08
N TYR A 117 21.01 -5.35 6.81
CA TYR A 117 20.72 -4.29 7.76
C TYR A 117 20.15 -4.88 9.04
N ALA A 118 20.90 -4.82 10.15
CA ALA A 118 20.58 -5.54 11.38
C ALA A 118 19.21 -5.20 11.99
N PRO A 119 18.74 -3.92 12.02
CA PRO A 119 17.36 -3.61 12.44
C PRO A 119 16.27 -4.18 11.50
N GLY A 120 16.65 -4.54 10.28
CA GLY A 120 15.78 -5.17 9.28
C GLY A 120 14.72 -4.24 8.71
N ALA A 121 13.69 -4.86 8.14
CA ALA A 121 12.55 -4.16 7.56
C ALA A 121 11.25 -4.90 7.87
N LYS A 122 10.15 -4.16 7.94
CA LYS A 122 8.81 -4.70 8.17
C LYS A 122 7.80 -4.06 7.25
N LEU A 123 6.86 -4.85 6.74
CA LEU A 123 5.81 -4.38 5.83
C LEU A 123 4.45 -4.50 6.51
N THR A 124 3.75 -3.38 6.64
CA THR A 124 2.35 -3.36 7.08
C THR A 124 1.42 -3.37 5.89
N ILE A 125 0.64 -4.43 5.73
CA ILE A 125 -0.46 -4.49 4.76
C ILE A 125 -1.65 -3.73 5.34
N ILE A 126 -2.04 -2.66 4.66
CA ILE A 126 -3.22 -1.88 5.00
C ILE A 126 -4.39 -2.43 4.19
N SER A 127 -5.31 -3.13 4.84
CA SER A 127 -6.47 -3.69 4.16
C SER A 127 -7.46 -2.57 3.84
N ASP A 128 -7.46 -2.17 2.57
CA ASP A 128 -8.28 -1.11 1.99
C ASP A 128 -9.64 -1.62 1.48
N GLY A 129 -9.98 -2.88 1.76
CA GLY A 129 -11.23 -3.49 1.28
C GLY A 129 -12.48 -2.72 1.67
N LEU A 130 -12.58 -2.26 2.93
CA LEU A 130 -13.71 -1.46 3.37
C LEU A 130 -13.83 -0.11 2.67
N VAL A 131 -12.76 0.38 2.05
CA VAL A 131 -12.79 1.64 1.31
C VAL A 131 -13.54 1.48 -0.01
N TYR A 132 -13.58 0.27 -0.59
CA TYR A 132 -14.10 0.06 -1.95
C TYR A 132 -15.21 -0.99 -2.07
N ASN A 133 -15.44 -1.81 -1.04
CA ASN A 133 -16.28 -3.00 -1.16
C ASN A 133 -17.73 -2.68 -1.58
N ASP A 134 -18.31 -1.59 -1.05
CA ASP A 134 -19.64 -1.10 -1.42
C ASP A 134 -19.72 -0.68 -2.90
N LEU A 135 -18.69 -0.04 -3.44
CA LEU A 135 -18.60 0.29 -4.87
C LEU A 135 -18.63 -0.97 -5.73
N LEU A 136 -18.00 -2.05 -5.27
CA LEU A 136 -17.90 -3.31 -6.01
C LEU A 136 -18.98 -4.33 -5.66
N SER A 137 -20.00 -3.93 -4.88
CA SER A 137 -21.06 -4.82 -4.40
C SER A 137 -20.54 -6.06 -3.63
N ILE A 138 -19.40 -5.91 -2.95
CA ILE A 138 -18.83 -6.90 -2.05
C ILE A 138 -19.38 -6.66 -0.64
N PRO A 139 -20.07 -7.63 -0.03
CA PRO A 139 -20.58 -7.48 1.34
C PRO A 139 -19.46 -7.21 2.36
N ASP A 140 -19.70 -6.32 3.32
CA ASP A 140 -18.74 -6.01 4.40
C ASP A 140 -18.27 -7.28 5.14
N ARG A 141 -19.18 -8.25 5.31
CA ARG A 141 -18.90 -9.57 5.91
C ARG A 141 -17.85 -10.36 5.12
N HIS A 142 -17.86 -10.30 3.79
CA HIS A 142 -16.85 -10.97 2.97
C HIS A 142 -15.48 -10.32 3.12
N THR A 143 -15.43 -8.99 3.18
CA THR A 143 -14.19 -8.24 3.44
C THR A 143 -13.60 -8.60 4.82
N TRP A 144 -14.45 -8.71 5.85
CA TRP A 144 -14.03 -9.19 7.16
C TRP A 144 -13.45 -10.60 7.10
N ALA A 145 -14.21 -11.56 6.55
CA ALA A 145 -13.79 -12.96 6.48
C ALA A 145 -12.49 -13.14 5.67
N TYR A 146 -12.35 -12.42 4.56
CA TYR A 146 -11.13 -12.42 3.76
C TYR A 146 -9.93 -11.92 4.57
N GLY A 147 -10.07 -10.80 5.26
CA GLY A 147 -8.99 -10.23 6.08
C GLY A 147 -8.60 -11.12 7.25
N GLU A 148 -9.56 -11.76 7.93
CA GLU A 148 -9.28 -12.72 9.02
C GLU A 148 -8.56 -13.96 8.49
N ALA A 149 -9.01 -14.52 7.37
CA ALA A 149 -8.35 -15.66 6.74
C ALA A 149 -6.94 -15.34 6.26
N LEU A 150 -6.72 -14.12 5.73
CA LEU A 150 -5.39 -13.64 5.31
C LEU A 150 -4.44 -13.57 6.51
N ARG A 151 -4.88 -12.97 7.63
CA ARG A 151 -4.10 -12.91 8.88
C ARG A 151 -3.78 -14.29 9.43
N ALA A 152 -4.76 -15.19 9.46
CA ALA A 152 -4.58 -16.57 9.91
C ALA A 152 -3.55 -17.31 9.05
N MET A 153 -3.59 -17.13 7.73
CA MET A 153 -2.63 -17.72 6.80
C MET A 153 -1.21 -17.20 7.05
N VAL A 154 -1.02 -15.88 7.23
CA VAL A 154 0.30 -15.30 7.53
C VAL A 154 0.89 -15.89 8.81
N LEU A 155 0.07 -16.03 9.86
CA LEU A 155 0.49 -16.66 11.10
C LEU A 155 0.86 -18.14 10.89
N GLN A 156 0.01 -18.90 10.20
CA GLN A 156 0.23 -20.33 9.93
C GLN A 156 1.51 -20.59 9.13
N LYS A 157 1.85 -19.69 8.20
CA LYS A 157 3.04 -19.80 7.34
C LYS A 157 4.30 -19.24 8.00
N GLY A 158 4.20 -18.58 9.15
CA GLY A 158 5.34 -18.01 9.86
C GLY A 158 5.95 -16.79 9.17
N PHE A 159 5.13 -16.00 8.46
CA PHE A 159 5.59 -14.76 7.80
C PHE A 159 5.74 -13.63 8.82
N THR A 160 6.87 -13.59 9.53
CA THR A 160 7.10 -12.71 10.69
C THR A 160 7.37 -11.24 10.34
N GLN A 161 7.65 -10.91 9.08
CA GLN A 161 7.93 -9.54 8.65
C GLN A 161 6.70 -8.79 8.13
N ILE A 162 5.52 -9.40 8.24
CA ILE A 162 4.26 -8.87 7.73
C ILE A 162 3.34 -8.50 8.89
N ASP A 163 2.99 -7.22 8.96
CA ASP A 163 1.97 -6.70 9.85
C ASP A 163 0.68 -6.39 9.08
N PHE A 164 -0.40 -6.20 9.82
CA PHE A 164 -1.69 -5.80 9.26
C PHE A 164 -2.22 -4.57 9.99
N SER A 165 -2.75 -3.63 9.20
CA SER A 165 -3.56 -2.52 9.68
C SER A 165 -4.90 -2.53 8.95
N ARG A 166 -5.98 -2.25 9.68
CA ARG A 166 -7.34 -2.12 9.14
C ARG A 166 -7.74 -0.65 9.16
N ILE A 167 -8.77 -0.30 8.40
CA ILE A 167 -9.34 1.05 8.42
C ILE A 167 -9.74 1.49 9.84
N LYS A 168 -10.16 0.57 10.72
CA LYS A 168 -10.44 0.89 12.12
C LYS A 168 -9.23 1.45 12.89
N ASP A 169 -8.01 1.08 12.50
CA ASP A 169 -6.76 1.50 13.15
C ASP A 169 -6.31 2.88 12.63
N LEU A 170 -7.00 3.36 11.59
CA LEU A 170 -6.75 4.61 10.89
C LEU A 170 -7.78 5.69 11.23
N VAL A 171 -8.92 5.33 11.81
CA VAL A 171 -10.00 6.26 12.16
C VAL A 171 -10.11 6.42 13.65
N ASP A 172 -10.24 7.67 14.10
CA ASP A 172 -10.53 7.99 15.49
C ASP A 172 -12.05 7.96 15.68
N PHE A 173 -12.55 6.84 16.18
CA PHE A 173 -13.98 6.60 16.37
C PHE A 173 -14.20 5.71 17.60
N PRO A 174 -15.18 6.01 18.48
CA PRO A 174 -15.46 5.20 19.65
C PRO A 174 -15.89 3.79 19.24
N LEU A 175 -15.09 2.81 19.60
CA LEU A 175 -15.33 1.40 19.30
C LEU A 175 -15.37 0.55 20.56
N PRO A 176 -16.11 -0.57 20.54
CA PRO A 176 -15.95 -1.62 21.54
C PRO A 176 -14.49 -2.08 21.59
N GLU A 177 -14.01 -2.40 22.80
CA GLU A 177 -12.63 -2.87 23.04
C GLU A 177 -12.27 -4.09 22.18
N GLN A 178 -13.21 -5.03 22.04
CA GLN A 178 -13.08 -6.19 21.17
C GLN A 178 -14.08 -6.12 20.02
N LEU A 179 -13.53 -6.13 18.79
CA LEU A 179 -14.29 -6.20 17.57
C LEU A 179 -14.34 -7.64 17.07
N ASP A 180 -15.48 -8.27 17.27
CA ASP A 180 -15.87 -9.49 16.55
C ASP A 180 -16.48 -9.13 15.18
N GLU A 181 -16.80 -10.15 14.41
CA GLU A 181 -17.41 -10.02 13.09
C GLU A 181 -18.65 -9.12 13.10
N ILE A 182 -19.57 -9.34 14.05
CA ILE A 182 -20.84 -8.62 14.12
C ILE A 182 -20.59 -7.14 14.38
N LYS A 183 -19.77 -6.82 15.38
CA LYS A 183 -19.46 -5.42 15.75
C LYS A 183 -18.69 -4.71 14.66
N TYR A 184 -17.75 -5.40 13.99
CA TYR A 184 -16.99 -4.81 12.90
C TYR A 184 -17.87 -4.50 11.70
N VAL A 185 -18.69 -5.46 11.26
CA VAL A 185 -19.60 -5.29 10.13
C VAL A 185 -20.64 -4.20 10.42
N ALA A 186 -21.21 -4.17 11.63
CA ALA A 186 -22.14 -3.12 12.03
C ALA A 186 -21.53 -1.71 11.97
N ASN A 187 -20.21 -1.59 12.14
CA ASN A 187 -19.49 -0.32 12.09
C ASN A 187 -18.81 -0.02 10.75
N ALA A 188 -18.88 -0.92 9.75
CA ALA A 188 -18.20 -0.75 8.47
C ALA A 188 -18.55 0.58 7.78
N THR A 189 -19.83 0.95 7.77
CA THR A 189 -20.28 2.23 7.22
C THR A 189 -19.78 3.43 8.02
N ASN A 190 -19.67 3.31 9.35
CA ASN A 190 -19.11 4.37 10.19
C ASN A 190 -17.63 4.59 9.88
N PHE A 191 -16.85 3.52 9.71
CA PHE A 191 -15.45 3.60 9.31
C PHE A 191 -15.28 4.33 7.97
N ARG A 192 -16.05 3.93 6.94
CA ARG A 192 -16.06 4.62 5.64
C ARG A 192 -16.38 6.09 5.79
N ARG A 193 -17.46 6.42 6.52
CA ARG A 193 -17.89 7.81 6.71
C ARG A 193 -16.82 8.67 7.40
N VAL A 194 -16.22 8.19 8.48
CA VAL A 194 -15.17 8.94 9.20
C VAL A 194 -13.96 9.15 8.30
N LEU A 195 -13.53 8.11 7.58
CA LEU A 195 -12.39 8.19 6.67
C LEU A 195 -12.63 9.21 5.56
N LEU A 196 -13.79 9.12 4.87
CA LEU A 196 -14.15 10.01 3.77
C LEU A 196 -14.36 11.46 4.24
N ASN A 197 -14.98 11.68 5.39
CA ASN A 197 -15.19 13.04 5.88
C ASN A 197 -13.88 13.71 6.34
N LYS A 198 -12.92 12.92 6.84
CA LYS A 198 -11.66 13.45 7.38
C LYS A 198 -10.64 13.75 6.28
N TYR A 199 -10.57 12.92 5.24
CA TYR A 199 -9.53 13.01 4.21
C TYR A 199 -10.09 13.23 2.79
N GLY A 200 -11.40 13.21 2.61
CA GLY A 200 -12.06 13.59 1.37
C GLY A 200 -11.89 15.07 1.08
N LYS A 201 -11.87 15.41 -0.21
CA LYS A 201 -11.81 16.79 -0.70
C LYS A 201 -13.05 17.01 -1.56
N GLU A 202 -13.95 17.88 -1.11
CA GLU A 202 -15.20 18.17 -1.84
C GLU A 202 -14.93 18.83 -3.20
N ASP A 203 -13.87 19.63 -3.31
CA ASP A 203 -13.47 20.33 -4.54
C ASP A 203 -12.49 19.53 -5.43
N HIS A 204 -12.40 18.22 -5.26
CA HIS A 204 -11.45 17.41 -6.04
C HIS A 204 -11.98 17.16 -7.45
N ASP A 205 -11.50 17.96 -8.41
CA ASP A 205 -11.77 17.75 -9.83
C ASP A 205 -10.94 16.57 -10.38
N ILE A 206 -11.51 15.37 -10.26
CA ILE A 206 -10.88 14.15 -10.75
C ILE A 206 -10.79 14.11 -12.28
N ASP A 207 -11.66 14.81 -13.00
CA ASP A 207 -11.66 14.83 -14.46
C ASP A 207 -10.47 15.61 -15.01
N SER A 208 -10.18 16.77 -14.43
CA SER A 208 -8.99 17.54 -14.75
C SER A 208 -7.72 16.76 -14.41
N GLU A 209 -7.66 16.07 -13.27
CA GLU A 209 -6.49 15.25 -12.94
C GLU A 209 -6.27 14.08 -13.89
N ILE A 210 -7.34 13.40 -14.32
CA ILE A 210 -7.24 12.32 -15.31
C ILE A 210 -6.74 12.87 -16.66
N ALA A 211 -7.07 14.12 -17.01
CA ALA A 211 -6.62 14.73 -18.25
C ALA A 211 -5.15 15.20 -18.18
N GLU A 212 -4.73 15.76 -17.05
CA GLU A 212 -3.43 16.43 -16.89
C GLU A 212 -2.32 15.51 -16.39
N LYS A 213 -2.64 14.52 -15.55
CA LYS A 213 -1.66 13.66 -14.88
C LYS A 213 -1.61 12.27 -15.55
N PRO A 214 -0.50 11.91 -16.25
CA PRO A 214 -0.37 10.62 -16.91
C PRO A 214 -0.55 9.42 -15.96
N ASP A 215 -0.04 9.51 -14.73
CA ASP A 215 -0.13 8.44 -13.74
C ASP A 215 -1.58 8.19 -13.26
N THR A 216 -2.34 9.26 -13.05
CA THR A 216 -3.76 9.19 -12.70
C THR A 216 -4.56 8.58 -13.85
N LEU A 217 -4.28 8.99 -15.10
CA LEU A 217 -4.90 8.40 -16.29
C LEU A 217 -4.62 6.90 -16.43
N MET A 218 -3.39 6.48 -16.15
CA MET A 218 -3.02 5.06 -16.20
C MET A 218 -3.79 4.25 -15.15
N THR A 219 -3.89 4.77 -13.93
CA THR A 219 -4.65 4.15 -12.84
C THR A 219 -6.13 4.07 -13.19
N TYR A 220 -6.72 5.15 -13.70
CA TYR A 220 -8.10 5.20 -14.19
C TYR A 220 -8.39 4.13 -15.25
N ARG A 221 -7.51 4.01 -16.26
CA ARG A 221 -7.63 3.01 -17.32
C ARG A 221 -7.50 1.58 -16.77
N GLY A 222 -6.64 1.39 -15.77
CA GLY A 222 -6.50 0.14 -15.03
C GLY A 222 -7.81 -0.26 -14.35
N TYR A 223 -8.41 0.66 -13.59
CA TYR A 223 -9.70 0.44 -12.94
C TYR A 223 -10.81 0.14 -13.95
N CYS A 224 -10.93 0.90 -15.03
CA CYS A 224 -11.95 0.64 -16.06
C CYS A 224 -11.86 -0.80 -16.59
N ARG A 225 -10.66 -1.29 -16.94
CA ARG A 225 -10.47 -2.66 -17.43
C ARG A 225 -10.80 -3.72 -16.38
N PHE A 226 -10.39 -3.49 -15.14
CA PHE A 226 -10.65 -4.40 -14.02
C PHE A 226 -12.16 -4.51 -13.74
N LEU A 227 -12.81 -3.36 -13.58
CA LEU A 227 -14.23 -3.24 -13.27
C LEU A 227 -15.14 -3.81 -14.36
N GLU A 228 -14.79 -3.61 -15.63
CA GLU A 228 -15.60 -4.10 -16.75
C GLU A 228 -15.84 -5.62 -16.67
N SER A 229 -14.84 -6.37 -16.21
CA SER A 229 -14.93 -7.83 -16.09
C SER A 229 -15.36 -8.32 -14.70
N ASP A 230 -15.18 -7.51 -13.64
CA ASP A 230 -15.64 -7.81 -12.28
C ASP A 230 -17.17 -7.66 -12.14
N LEU A 231 -17.72 -6.60 -12.73
CA LEU A 231 -19.11 -6.22 -12.54
C LEU A 231 -20.08 -6.91 -13.51
N GLN A 232 -19.60 -7.54 -14.57
CA GLN A 232 -20.46 -8.02 -15.67
C GLN A 232 -21.48 -9.08 -15.23
N TYR A 233 -21.17 -9.86 -14.19
CA TYR A 233 -22.07 -10.88 -13.65
C TYR A 233 -22.91 -10.37 -12.47
N ILE A 234 -22.52 -9.25 -11.86
CA ILE A 234 -23.32 -8.57 -10.82
C ILE A 234 -24.40 -7.72 -11.48
N PHE A 235 -24.02 -6.99 -12.53
CA PHE A 235 -24.87 -6.09 -13.29
C PHE A 235 -24.98 -6.58 -14.74
N PRO A 236 -25.63 -7.73 -14.99
CA PRO A 236 -25.71 -8.31 -16.32
C PRO A 236 -26.34 -7.36 -17.33
N LEU A 237 -25.94 -7.53 -18.59
CA LEU A 237 -26.51 -6.84 -19.75
C LEU A 237 -27.92 -7.40 -20.03
N GLN A 238 -28.88 -7.09 -19.16
CA GLN A 238 -30.28 -7.50 -19.32
C GLN A 238 -31.21 -6.29 -19.10
N ALA A 239 -32.35 -6.33 -19.80
CA ALA A 239 -33.51 -5.43 -19.71
C ALA A 239 -33.18 -3.94 -19.45
N GLY A 240 -32.55 -3.27 -20.42
CA GLY A 240 -32.40 -1.80 -20.45
C GLY A 240 -30.95 -1.28 -20.36
N ARG A 241 -29.97 -2.14 -20.08
CA ARG A 241 -28.55 -1.74 -20.05
C ARG A 241 -27.83 -2.12 -21.35
N THR A 242 -27.53 -1.12 -22.18
CA THR A 242 -26.69 -1.31 -23.38
C THR A 242 -25.22 -1.50 -23.01
N SER A 243 -24.42 -2.11 -23.89
CA SER A 243 -22.97 -2.25 -23.70
C SER A 243 -22.29 -0.88 -23.49
N ASN A 244 -22.70 0.14 -24.24
CA ASN A 244 -22.21 1.52 -24.07
C ASN A 244 -22.64 2.13 -22.73
N GLY A 245 -23.87 1.87 -22.28
CA GLY A 245 -24.36 2.31 -20.97
C GLY A 245 -23.62 1.64 -19.82
N TYR A 246 -23.29 0.36 -19.96
CA TYR A 246 -22.47 -0.39 -19.00
C TYR A 246 -21.06 0.21 -18.89
N LYS A 247 -20.37 0.43 -20.02
CA LYS A 247 -19.05 1.06 -20.04
C LYS A 247 -19.06 2.46 -19.41
N ARG A 248 -20.12 3.24 -19.62
CA ARG A 248 -20.28 4.55 -18.97
C ARG A 248 -20.41 4.43 -17.44
N SER A 249 -21.17 3.44 -16.96
CA SER A 249 -21.34 3.16 -15.53
C SER A 249 -20.03 2.69 -14.89
N VAL A 250 -19.27 1.84 -15.59
CA VAL A 250 -17.93 1.40 -15.18
C VAL A 250 -16.96 2.58 -15.05
N LYS A 251 -16.97 3.51 -16.02
CA LYS A 251 -16.16 4.73 -15.97
C LYS A 251 -16.52 5.62 -14.77
N PHE A 252 -17.80 5.78 -14.48
CA PHE A 252 -18.25 6.49 -13.28
C PHE A 252 -17.67 5.85 -12.02
N LEU A 253 -17.82 4.54 -11.87
CA LEU A 253 -17.30 3.83 -10.69
C LEU A 253 -15.78 3.89 -10.57
N ALA A 254 -15.05 3.86 -11.70
CA ALA A 254 -13.61 4.02 -11.71
C ALA A 254 -13.16 5.40 -11.16
N LYS A 255 -13.93 6.46 -11.39
CA LYS A 255 -13.68 7.78 -10.79
C LYS A 255 -13.92 7.76 -9.29
N GLU A 256 -15.02 7.15 -8.84
CA GLU A 256 -15.29 6.97 -7.40
C GLU A 256 -14.16 6.20 -6.71
N MET A 257 -13.63 5.15 -7.35
CA MET A 257 -12.47 4.42 -6.83
C MET A 257 -11.22 5.31 -6.73
N LEU A 258 -10.94 6.17 -7.71
CA LEU A 258 -9.81 7.10 -7.62
C LEU A 258 -9.97 8.08 -6.47
N LEU A 259 -11.14 8.71 -6.35
CA LEU A 259 -11.46 9.64 -5.26
C LEU A 259 -11.22 8.99 -3.90
N ARG A 260 -11.73 7.77 -3.70
CA ARG A 260 -11.51 7.02 -2.45
C ARG A 260 -10.06 6.55 -2.26
N GLY A 261 -9.33 6.29 -3.35
CA GLY A 261 -7.91 6.00 -3.31
C GLY A 261 -7.09 7.14 -2.74
N TYR A 262 -7.36 8.37 -3.17
CA TYR A 262 -6.67 9.55 -2.62
C TYR A 262 -6.85 9.67 -1.10
N VAL A 263 -8.07 9.47 -0.60
CA VAL A 263 -8.38 9.44 0.85
C VAL A 263 -7.52 8.42 1.59
N CYS A 264 -7.33 7.22 1.02
CA CYS A 264 -6.53 6.16 1.62
C CYS A 264 -5.02 6.46 1.60
N PHE A 265 -4.50 7.08 0.54
CA PHE A 265 -3.06 7.37 0.40
C PHE A 265 -2.57 8.53 1.28
N PHE A 266 -3.41 9.53 1.55
CA PHE A 266 -3.02 10.67 2.41
C PHE A 266 -2.65 10.24 3.83
N GLN A 267 -3.15 9.10 4.30
CA GLN A 267 -2.84 8.59 5.63
C GLN A 267 -1.55 7.75 5.68
N CYS A 268 -1.04 7.30 4.53
CA CYS A 268 0.19 6.49 4.46
C CYS A 268 1.45 7.34 4.33
N SER A 269 1.32 8.67 4.23
CA SER A 269 2.43 9.62 4.22
C SER A 269 2.82 9.95 5.67
N PHE A 270 3.61 9.07 6.29
CA PHE A 270 4.25 9.30 7.60
C PHE A 270 5.71 9.70 7.42
#